data_AF-A0A7S2B4A4-F1
#
_entry.id   AF-A0A7S2B4A4-F1
#
_cell.length_a   1.000
_cell.length_b   1.000
_cell.length_c   1.000
_cell.angle_alpha   90.00
_cell.angle_beta   90.00
_cell.angle_gamma   90.00
#
_symmetry.space_group_name_H-M   'P 1'
#
loop_
_entity.id
_entity.type
_entity.pdbx_description
1 polymer ?
#
loop_
_entity_poly.entity_id
_entity_poly.type
_entity_poly.pdbx_seq_one_letter_code
_entity_poly.pdbx_strand_id
1 'polypeptide(L)'
;DLGDDAAANTRCGGRKCIILGQSLASRCVRNEDVWRRFGVYVPDDLLCTNGRYCFMEDFAEWWAATKDGCQSKSQIACVAHSGCAWQATGSLCYSTTSPDSYPGLPEADFKADLLGANFTAYIELKEQVYRQIGRNFEVRNRRTMSGFRGNGADLTLAWVGFNGTIPIENSLEDANTWYDRWEAFRLAHGSNLGGYQTTDVYKFMVTQREMIKAALMGIFLSMFVAYIVLTLTTMNWWVASLGMINIASISACFLGVMPMMGWSLGENECVFLIAVVGLSVDY
;
A
#
# COMPACT_ATOMS: atom_id res chain seq x y z
N ASP A 1 -2.06 17.24 13.73
CA ASP A 1 -3.23 17.30 14.63
C ASP A 1 -4.49 16.88 13.88
N LEU A 2 -4.61 15.59 13.59
CA LEU A 2 -5.76 15.01 12.91
C LEU A 2 -6.54 14.17 13.93
N GLY A 3 -7.34 14.87 14.71
CA GLY A 3 -8.56 14.36 15.33
C GLY A 3 -8.39 13.23 16.32
N ASP A 4 -8.12 13.61 17.57
CA ASP A 4 -8.29 12.81 18.79
C ASP A 4 -9.79 12.55 19.13
N ASP A 5 -10.65 12.42 18.13
CA ASP A 5 -12.05 12.06 18.33
C ASP A 5 -12.18 10.54 18.40
N ALA A 6 -11.70 10.00 19.52
CA ALA A 6 -11.88 8.65 20.02
C ALA A 6 -13.35 8.30 20.35
N ALA A 7 -14.31 8.83 19.59
CA ALA A 7 -15.72 8.45 19.67
C ALA A 7 -16.03 7.30 18.69
N ALA A 8 -15.45 6.13 18.98
CA ALA A 8 -15.92 4.75 18.74
C ALA A 8 -16.66 4.31 17.44
N ASN A 9 -16.88 5.15 16.44
CA ASN A 9 -17.63 4.78 15.23
C ASN A 9 -16.81 5.09 13.99
N THR A 10 -15.97 4.12 13.64
CA THR A 10 -15.73 3.44 12.35
C THR A 10 -16.47 3.85 11.06
N ARG A 11 -17.29 4.89 11.05
CA ARG A 11 -18.11 5.33 9.92
C ARG A 11 -17.70 6.73 9.53
N CYS A 12 -17.20 6.86 8.32
CA CYS A 12 -16.97 8.15 7.71
C CYS A 12 -18.29 8.89 7.52
N GLY A 13 -18.51 9.98 8.25
CA GLY A 13 -19.72 10.82 8.14
C GLY A 13 -19.88 11.57 6.81
N GLY A 14 -18.95 11.39 5.86
CA GLY A 14 -19.05 11.98 4.53
C GLY A 14 -17.89 11.57 3.61
N ARG A 15 -18.01 11.91 2.31
CA ARG A 15 -17.04 11.56 1.24
C ARG A 15 -15.61 12.08 1.45
N LYS A 16 -15.41 13.06 2.35
CA LYS A 16 -14.09 13.62 2.68
C LYS A 16 -13.33 12.82 3.72
N CYS A 17 -14.02 11.94 4.46
CA CYS A 17 -13.36 10.99 5.33
C CYS A 17 -12.86 9.85 4.44
N ILE A 18 -11.65 10.05 3.92
CA ILE A 18 -10.83 8.97 3.43
C ILE A 18 -10.46 8.17 4.67
N ILE A 19 -10.87 6.91 4.67
CA ILE A 19 -10.66 5.87 5.69
C ILE A 19 -9.41 6.19 6.53
N LEU A 20 -9.63 6.74 7.72
CA LEU A 20 -8.61 6.67 8.75
C LEU A 20 -8.43 5.17 8.99
N GLY A 21 -7.26 4.62 8.67
CA GLY A 21 -6.97 3.19 8.52
C GLY A 21 -7.10 2.33 9.78
N GLN A 22 -8.09 2.61 10.63
CA GLN A 22 -8.52 1.75 11.71
C GLN A 22 -9.35 0.61 11.12
N SER A 23 -8.86 -0.61 11.30
CA SER A 23 -9.61 -1.81 10.94
C SER A 23 -10.92 -1.85 11.72
N LEU A 24 -12.04 -2.05 11.02
CA LEU A 24 -13.28 -2.46 11.68
C LEU A 24 -13.06 -3.80 12.39
N ALA A 25 -13.60 -3.94 13.60
CA ALA A 25 -13.58 -5.22 14.33
C ALA A 25 -14.38 -6.31 13.57
N SER A 26 -15.37 -5.90 12.78
CA SER A 26 -16.23 -6.78 11.97
C SER A 26 -16.28 -6.28 10.52
N ARG A 27 -16.63 -7.16 9.59
CA ARG A 27 -16.93 -6.73 8.21
C ARG A 27 -18.09 -5.73 8.20
N CYS A 28 -18.16 -4.91 7.15
CA CYS A 28 -19.33 -4.09 6.86
C CYS A 28 -20.62 -4.92 6.84
N VAL A 29 -21.77 -4.30 7.11
CA VAL A 29 -23.05 -4.98 6.86
C VAL A 29 -23.17 -5.23 5.36
N ARG A 30 -23.48 -6.46 4.97
CA ARG A 30 -23.65 -6.88 3.58
C ARG A 30 -25.02 -6.47 3.06
N ASN A 31 -25.09 -6.08 1.79
CA ASN A 31 -26.33 -5.93 1.05
C ASN A 31 -26.95 -7.32 0.80
N GLU A 32 -28.00 -7.64 1.55
CA GLU A 32 -28.63 -8.96 1.50
C GLU A 32 -29.29 -9.26 0.16
N ASP A 33 -29.82 -8.26 -0.56
CA ASP A 33 -30.46 -8.50 -1.86
C ASP A 33 -29.44 -8.91 -2.93
N VAL A 34 -28.28 -8.25 -2.96
CA VAL A 34 -27.17 -8.64 -3.86
C VAL A 34 -26.63 -10.02 -3.50
N TRP A 35 -26.47 -10.32 -2.20
CA TRP A 35 -26.03 -11.64 -1.75
C TRP A 35 -27.01 -12.75 -2.14
N ARG A 36 -28.31 -12.56 -1.91
CA ARG A 36 -29.33 -13.56 -2.25
C ARG A 36 -29.38 -13.84 -3.74
N ARG A 37 -29.25 -12.80 -4.57
CA ARG A 37 -29.35 -12.92 -6.03
C ARG A 37 -28.09 -13.49 -6.67
N PHE A 38 -26.91 -13.07 -6.22
CA PHE A 38 -25.65 -13.36 -6.91
C PHE A 38 -24.66 -14.18 -6.07
N GLY A 39 -24.89 -14.33 -4.77
CA GLY A 39 -23.89 -14.87 -3.84
C GLY A 39 -22.66 -13.97 -3.69
N VAL A 40 -22.76 -12.69 -4.09
CA VAL A 40 -21.65 -11.74 -4.05
C VAL A 40 -21.77 -10.86 -2.82
N TYR A 41 -20.69 -10.78 -2.05
CA TYR A 41 -20.63 -9.85 -0.94
C TYR A 41 -20.40 -8.42 -1.44
N VAL A 42 -21.36 -7.55 -1.15
CA VAL A 42 -21.25 -6.11 -1.36
C VAL A 42 -21.65 -5.42 -0.06
N PRO A 43 -20.87 -4.47 0.48
CA PRO A 43 -21.30 -3.66 1.61
C PRO A 43 -22.60 -2.91 1.28
N ASP A 44 -23.56 -2.94 2.21
CA ASP A 44 -24.84 -2.22 2.08
C ASP A 44 -24.63 -0.70 2.07
N ASP A 45 -23.70 -0.23 2.90
CA ASP A 45 -23.27 1.15 2.93
C ASP A 45 -22.05 1.36 2.00
N LEU A 46 -22.19 2.29 1.05
CA LEU A 46 -21.14 2.69 0.12
C LEU A 46 -19.93 3.32 0.83
N LEU A 47 -20.14 3.94 1.99
CA LEU A 47 -19.08 4.55 2.79
C LEU A 47 -18.38 3.52 3.69
N CYS A 48 -19.01 2.36 3.92
CA CYS A 48 -18.38 1.29 4.68
C CYS A 48 -17.35 0.58 3.80
N THR A 49 -16.10 0.92 4.07
CA THR A 49 -14.93 0.37 3.38
C THR A 49 -13.94 -0.08 4.45
N ASN A 50 -13.53 -1.35 4.40
CA ASN A 50 -12.68 -1.94 5.44
C ASN A 50 -11.23 -1.43 5.42
N GLY A 51 -10.87 -0.58 4.44
CA GLY A 51 -9.50 -0.09 4.26
C GLY A 51 -8.51 -1.18 3.88
N ARG A 52 -8.95 -2.38 3.52
CA ARG A 52 -8.10 -3.50 3.11
C ARG A 52 -8.70 -4.21 1.91
N TYR A 53 -7.83 -4.67 1.02
CA TYR A 53 -8.13 -5.50 -0.13
C TYR A 53 -7.35 -6.80 0.05
N CYS A 54 -8.07 -7.90 0.22
CA CYS A 54 -7.47 -9.18 0.53
C CYS A 54 -8.20 -10.29 -0.22
N PHE A 55 -7.50 -10.97 -1.12
CA PHE A 55 -8.08 -12.05 -1.94
C PHE A 55 -8.53 -13.24 -1.07
N MET A 56 -7.95 -13.40 0.12
CA MET A 56 -8.40 -14.41 1.10
C MET A 56 -9.80 -14.10 1.63
N GLU A 57 -10.16 -12.82 1.77
CA GLU A 57 -11.53 -12.44 2.15
C GLU A 57 -12.49 -12.73 1.01
N ASP A 58 -12.08 -12.48 -0.23
CA ASP A 58 -12.85 -12.81 -1.43
C ASP A 58 -13.05 -14.32 -1.56
N PHE A 59 -12.02 -15.10 -1.24
CA PHE A 59 -12.09 -16.56 -1.21
C PHE A 59 -13.06 -17.05 -0.12
N ALA A 60 -13.00 -16.48 1.08
CA ALA A 60 -13.93 -16.83 2.15
C ALA A 60 -15.39 -16.49 1.79
N GLU A 61 -15.63 -15.39 1.07
CA GLU A 61 -16.96 -15.05 0.56
C GLU A 61 -17.43 -16.02 -0.52
N TRP A 62 -16.56 -16.36 -1.47
CA TRP A 62 -16.85 -17.37 -2.48
C TRP A 62 -17.22 -18.71 -1.83
N TRP A 63 -16.39 -19.18 -0.90
CA TRP A 63 -16.64 -20.41 -0.15
C TRP A 63 -17.99 -20.35 0.57
N ALA A 64 -18.29 -19.24 1.26
CA ALA A 64 -19.57 -19.09 1.95
C ALA A 64 -20.75 -19.11 0.98
N ALA A 65 -20.61 -18.56 -0.22
CA ALA A 65 -21.64 -18.59 -1.26
C ALA A 65 -21.85 -19.99 -1.84
N THR A 66 -20.81 -20.83 -1.91
CA THR A 66 -20.83 -22.11 -2.64
C THR A 66 -20.88 -23.37 -1.77
N LYS A 67 -20.50 -23.31 -0.48
CA LYS A 67 -20.30 -24.46 0.44
C LYS A 67 -21.34 -25.58 0.35
N ASP A 68 -22.61 -25.22 0.22
CA ASP A 68 -23.74 -26.15 0.24
C ASP A 68 -24.46 -26.28 -1.11
N GLY A 69 -23.94 -25.61 -2.16
CA GLY A 69 -24.55 -25.59 -3.49
C GLY A 69 -25.97 -25.02 -3.49
N CYS A 70 -26.28 -24.05 -2.63
CA CYS A 70 -27.65 -23.55 -2.45
C CYS A 70 -28.27 -23.03 -3.77
N GLN A 71 -27.50 -22.32 -4.59
CA GLN A 71 -28.00 -21.65 -5.80
C GLN A 71 -28.62 -22.59 -6.85
N SER A 72 -28.31 -23.89 -6.82
CA SER A 72 -28.86 -24.88 -7.75
C SER A 72 -30.02 -25.71 -7.17
N LYS A 73 -30.39 -25.50 -5.90
CA LYS A 73 -31.44 -26.29 -5.23
C LYS A 73 -32.84 -25.78 -5.58
N SER A 74 -33.78 -26.72 -5.73
CA SER A 74 -35.21 -26.42 -5.76
C SER A 74 -35.69 -25.88 -4.40
N GLN A 75 -36.88 -25.27 -4.35
CA GLN A 75 -37.45 -24.76 -3.10
C GLN A 75 -37.46 -25.81 -1.97
N ILE A 76 -37.92 -27.03 -2.27
CA ILE A 76 -38.02 -28.12 -1.28
C ILE A 76 -36.62 -28.51 -0.79
N ALA A 77 -35.66 -28.69 -1.70
CA ALA A 77 -34.29 -29.06 -1.36
C ALA A 77 -33.56 -27.92 -0.61
N CYS A 78 -33.89 -26.67 -0.92
CA CYS A 78 -33.34 -25.50 -0.27
C CYS A 78 -33.76 -25.42 1.19
N VAL A 79 -35.07 -25.50 1.45
CA VAL A 79 -35.64 -25.41 2.81
C VAL A 79 -35.23 -26.60 3.69
N ALA A 80 -34.97 -27.76 3.09
CA ALA A 80 -34.48 -28.94 3.82
C ALA A 80 -33.00 -28.84 4.25
N HIS A 81 -32.22 -27.92 3.68
CA HIS A 81 -30.78 -27.81 3.93
C HIS A 81 -30.47 -26.71 4.95
N SER A 82 -29.76 -27.03 6.03
CA SER A 82 -29.53 -26.11 7.16
C SER A 82 -28.72 -24.85 6.83
N GLY A 83 -27.87 -24.91 5.80
CA GLY A 83 -27.04 -23.78 5.33
C GLY A 83 -27.66 -22.94 4.21
N CYS A 84 -28.91 -23.23 3.82
CA CYS A 84 -29.60 -22.53 2.74
C CYS A 84 -30.89 -21.88 3.23
N ALA A 85 -31.31 -20.81 2.55
CA ALA A 85 -32.62 -20.19 2.74
C ALA A 85 -33.29 -19.90 1.40
N TRP A 86 -34.62 -20.01 1.36
CA TRP A 86 -35.42 -19.74 0.16
C TRP A 86 -36.02 -18.34 0.22
N GLN A 87 -35.86 -17.57 -0.86
CA GLN A 87 -36.55 -16.30 -1.06
C GLN A 87 -37.72 -16.50 -2.02
N ALA A 88 -38.95 -16.34 -1.52
CA ALA A 88 -40.15 -16.45 -2.33
C ALA A 88 -40.17 -15.42 -3.48
N THR A 89 -39.75 -14.19 -3.18
CA THR A 89 -39.61 -13.13 -4.19
C THR A 89 -38.40 -13.40 -5.07
N GLY A 90 -38.66 -13.89 -6.29
CA GLY A 90 -37.63 -14.24 -7.27
C GLY A 90 -37.32 -15.73 -7.35
N SER A 91 -37.89 -16.56 -6.47
CA SER A 91 -37.70 -18.02 -6.46
C SER A 91 -36.23 -18.43 -6.41
N LEU A 92 -35.47 -17.86 -5.47
CA LEU A 92 -34.02 -18.05 -5.36
C LEU A 92 -33.68 -18.78 -4.06
N CYS A 93 -32.77 -19.75 -4.16
CA CYS A 93 -32.13 -20.36 -3.00
C CYS A 93 -30.73 -19.77 -2.81
N TYR A 94 -30.40 -19.35 -1.59
CA TYR A 94 -29.12 -18.71 -1.28
C TYR A 94 -28.51 -19.27 0.00
N SER A 95 -27.19 -19.10 0.14
CA SER A 95 -26.45 -19.53 1.32
C SER A 95 -26.66 -18.57 2.49
N THR A 96 -26.92 -19.10 3.68
CA THR A 96 -26.95 -18.35 4.95
C THR A 96 -25.60 -18.35 5.66
N THR A 97 -24.60 -19.04 5.10
CA THR A 97 -23.26 -19.13 5.68
C THR A 97 -22.58 -17.76 5.69
N SER A 98 -22.00 -17.39 6.84
CA SER A 98 -21.21 -16.16 6.96
C SER A 98 -19.80 -16.38 6.40
N PRO A 99 -19.25 -15.46 5.58
CA PRO A 99 -17.83 -15.48 5.19
C PRO A 99 -16.86 -15.52 6.37
N ASP A 100 -17.24 -14.94 7.51
CA ASP A 100 -16.40 -14.93 8.72
C ASP A 100 -16.34 -16.29 9.43
N SER A 101 -17.21 -17.24 9.03
CA SER A 101 -17.19 -18.61 9.53
C SER A 101 -16.28 -19.55 8.71
N TYR A 102 -15.47 -19.01 7.79
CA TYR A 102 -14.53 -19.79 7.01
C TYR A 102 -13.50 -20.48 7.92
N PRO A 103 -13.49 -21.82 7.99
CA PRO A 103 -12.65 -22.54 8.95
C PRO A 103 -11.18 -22.65 8.51
N GLY A 104 -10.87 -22.25 7.27
CA GLY A 104 -9.66 -22.69 6.58
C GLY A 104 -9.85 -24.07 5.95
N LEU A 105 -9.41 -24.23 4.71
CA LEU A 105 -9.33 -25.53 4.04
C LEU A 105 -7.92 -26.11 4.20
N PRO A 106 -7.75 -27.44 4.09
CA PRO A 106 -6.43 -28.04 3.89
C PRO A 106 -5.71 -27.37 2.72
N GLU A 107 -4.39 -27.24 2.80
CA GLU A 107 -3.60 -26.46 1.82
C GLU A 107 -3.83 -26.92 0.37
N ALA A 108 -3.93 -28.23 0.13
CA ALA A 108 -4.16 -28.79 -1.19
C ALA A 108 -5.52 -28.37 -1.77
N ASP A 109 -6.58 -28.48 -0.96
CA ASP A 109 -7.94 -28.09 -1.36
C ASP A 109 -8.03 -26.58 -1.56
N PHE A 110 -7.45 -25.81 -0.64
CA PHE A 110 -7.36 -24.35 -0.74
C PHE A 110 -6.68 -23.92 -2.04
N LYS A 111 -5.52 -24.49 -2.38
CA LYS A 111 -4.79 -24.16 -3.62
C LYS A 111 -5.59 -24.55 -4.86
N ALA A 112 -6.20 -25.75 -4.85
CA ALA A 112 -6.99 -26.24 -5.98
C ALA A 112 -8.20 -25.33 -6.27
N ASP A 113 -8.90 -24.90 -5.21
CA ASP A 113 -10.03 -24.00 -5.32
C ASP A 113 -9.61 -22.57 -5.70
N LEU A 114 -8.55 -22.05 -5.05
CA LEU A 114 -8.05 -20.70 -5.29
C LEU A 114 -7.56 -20.51 -6.72
N LEU A 115 -6.83 -21.49 -7.27
CA LEU A 115 -6.34 -21.48 -8.64
C LEU A 115 -7.39 -22.02 -9.63
N GLY A 116 -8.55 -22.44 -9.15
CA GLY A 116 -9.62 -23.05 -9.93
C GLY A 116 -10.44 -22.06 -10.75
N ALA A 117 -11.10 -22.58 -11.80
CA ALA A 117 -11.99 -21.81 -12.64
C ALA A 117 -13.22 -21.27 -11.88
N ASN A 118 -13.67 -21.99 -10.85
CA ASN A 118 -14.86 -21.61 -10.07
C ASN A 118 -14.63 -20.32 -9.29
N PHE A 119 -13.48 -20.18 -8.62
CA PHE A 119 -13.15 -18.95 -7.90
C PHE A 119 -12.89 -17.79 -8.87
N THR A 120 -12.20 -18.06 -9.98
CA THR A 120 -11.99 -17.06 -11.04
C THR A 120 -13.31 -16.51 -11.57
N ALA A 121 -14.27 -17.38 -11.89
CA ALA A 121 -15.61 -16.99 -12.33
C ALA A 121 -16.36 -16.18 -11.27
N TYR A 122 -16.18 -16.49 -9.98
CA TYR A 122 -16.75 -15.69 -8.89
C TYR A 122 -16.16 -14.27 -8.83
N ILE A 123 -14.85 -14.12 -9.00
CA ILE A 123 -14.20 -12.80 -9.05
C ILE A 123 -14.74 -11.98 -10.23
N GLU A 124 -14.89 -12.59 -11.41
CA GLU A 124 -15.47 -11.92 -12.58
C GLU A 124 -16.93 -11.50 -12.35
N LEU A 125 -17.76 -12.39 -11.77
CA LEU A 125 -19.14 -12.09 -11.41
C LEU A 125 -19.19 -10.93 -10.41
N LYS A 126 -18.34 -10.96 -9.38
CA LYS A 126 -18.25 -9.90 -8.37
C LYS A 126 -17.90 -8.55 -9.00
N GLU A 127 -16.97 -8.52 -9.94
CA GLU A 127 -16.65 -7.30 -10.68
C GLU A 127 -17.84 -6.80 -11.52
N GLN A 128 -18.56 -7.69 -12.21
CA GLN A 128 -19.74 -7.32 -12.98
C GLN A 128 -20.83 -6.71 -12.09
N VAL A 129 -21.10 -7.33 -10.93
CA VAL A 129 -22.05 -6.81 -9.93
C VAL A 129 -21.62 -5.43 -9.45
N TYR A 130 -20.34 -5.22 -9.11
CA TYR A 130 -19.83 -3.90 -8.73
C TYR A 130 -20.02 -2.84 -9.82
N ARG A 131 -19.80 -3.19 -11.10
CA ARG A 131 -20.04 -2.26 -12.22
C ARG A 131 -21.52 -1.90 -12.35
N GLN A 132 -22.41 -2.88 -12.21
CA GLN A 132 -23.86 -2.67 -12.30
C GLN A 132 -24.39 -1.72 -11.23
N ILE A 133 -23.82 -1.75 -10.03
CA ILE A 133 -24.18 -0.83 -8.93
C ILE A 133 -23.34 0.47 -8.93
N GLY A 134 -22.60 0.76 -9.99
CA GLY A 134 -21.83 2.00 -10.14
C GLY A 134 -20.53 2.09 -9.32
N ARG A 135 -20.04 0.98 -8.73
CA ARG A 135 -18.81 0.92 -7.93
C ARG A 135 -17.56 0.59 -8.76
N ASN A 136 -17.37 1.30 -9.87
CA ASN A 136 -16.24 1.08 -10.79
C ASN A 136 -14.86 1.31 -10.14
N PHE A 137 -14.79 2.19 -9.13
CA PHE A 137 -13.55 2.45 -8.38
C PHE A 137 -13.09 1.22 -7.59
N GLU A 138 -14.01 0.48 -6.98
CA GLU A 138 -13.70 -0.75 -6.24
C GLU A 138 -13.17 -1.85 -7.15
N VAL A 139 -13.73 -1.97 -8.36
CA VAL A 139 -13.26 -2.94 -9.36
C VAL A 139 -11.80 -2.65 -9.73
N ARG A 140 -11.47 -1.38 -9.96
CA ARG A 140 -10.09 -0.97 -10.26
C ARG A 140 -9.16 -1.28 -9.09
N ASN A 141 -9.54 -0.87 -7.88
CA ASN A 141 -8.71 -1.06 -6.70
C ASN A 141 -8.51 -2.52 -6.36
N ARG A 142 -9.56 -3.36 -6.43
CA ARG A 142 -9.43 -4.80 -6.16
C ARG A 142 -8.42 -5.46 -7.10
N ARG A 143 -8.43 -5.11 -8.39
CA ARG A 143 -7.47 -5.64 -9.38
C ARG A 143 -6.02 -5.25 -9.10
N THR A 144 -5.79 -4.05 -8.58
CA THR A 144 -4.43 -3.52 -8.37
C THR A 144 -3.90 -3.77 -6.96
N MET A 145 -4.77 -3.69 -5.95
CA MET A 145 -4.40 -3.71 -4.54
C MET A 145 -4.37 -5.12 -3.97
N SER A 146 -5.02 -6.10 -4.59
CA SER A 146 -5.00 -7.47 -4.09
C SER A 146 -4.99 -8.47 -5.23
N GLY A 147 -4.38 -9.63 -4.98
CA GLY A 147 -4.43 -10.71 -5.95
C GLY A 147 -3.37 -11.75 -5.68
N PHE A 148 -3.30 -12.67 -6.63
CA PHE A 148 -2.37 -13.78 -6.60
C PHE A 148 -1.99 -14.21 -8.00
N ARG A 149 -0.86 -14.90 -8.10
CA ARG A 149 -0.36 -15.60 -9.28
C ARG A 149 0.08 -16.99 -8.85
N GLY A 150 -0.18 -17.96 -9.73
CA GLY A 150 0.25 -19.33 -9.54
C GLY A 150 0.62 -19.98 -10.86
N ASN A 151 1.25 -21.16 -10.78
CA ASN A 151 1.65 -21.96 -11.94
C ASN A 151 0.79 -23.22 -12.08
N GLY A 152 -0.53 -23.09 -11.84
CA GLY A 152 -1.51 -24.18 -11.91
C GLY A 152 -1.56 -25.10 -10.68
N ALA A 153 -0.41 -25.46 -10.11
CA ALA A 153 -0.33 -26.28 -8.89
C ALA A 153 0.00 -25.46 -7.64
N ASP A 154 0.84 -24.44 -7.80
CA ASP A 154 1.38 -23.67 -6.68
C ASP A 154 1.14 -22.17 -6.81
N LEU A 155 0.95 -21.55 -5.65
CA LEU A 155 0.88 -20.11 -5.47
C LEU A 155 2.30 -19.54 -5.48
N THR A 156 2.64 -18.73 -6.49
CA THR A 156 4.00 -18.17 -6.66
C THR A 156 4.12 -16.77 -6.06
N LEU A 157 3.06 -15.97 -6.14
CA LEU A 157 3.00 -14.62 -5.62
C LEU A 157 1.59 -14.34 -5.12
N ALA A 158 1.49 -13.67 -3.98
CA ALA A 158 0.25 -13.12 -3.49
C ALA A 158 0.52 -11.73 -2.91
N TRP A 159 -0.44 -10.84 -3.07
CA TRP A 159 -0.38 -9.51 -2.50
C TRP A 159 -1.73 -9.10 -1.96
N VAL A 160 -1.66 -8.30 -0.91
CA VAL A 160 -2.80 -7.68 -0.24
C VAL A 160 -2.48 -6.21 -0.07
N GLY A 161 -3.53 -5.39 -0.11
CA GLY A 161 -3.39 -3.94 -0.14
C GLY A 161 -4.13 -3.34 1.03
N PHE A 162 -3.55 -2.31 1.62
CA PHE A 162 -4.17 -1.55 2.69
C PHE A 162 -4.28 -0.10 2.25
N ASN A 163 -5.43 0.53 2.52
CA ASN A 163 -5.56 1.97 2.44
C ASN A 163 -4.84 2.55 3.66
N GLY A 164 -3.68 3.15 3.43
CA GLY A 164 -2.94 3.87 4.45
C GLY A 164 -3.41 5.32 4.55
N THR A 165 -3.27 5.89 5.74
CA THR A 165 -3.41 7.35 5.98
C THR A 165 -2.08 8.08 5.84
N ILE A 166 -1.12 7.46 5.16
CA ILE A 166 0.20 8.03 4.97
C ILE A 166 0.02 9.28 4.09
N PRO A 167 0.44 10.48 4.56
CA PRO A 167 0.39 11.67 3.73
C PRO A 167 1.16 11.44 2.43
N ILE A 168 0.76 12.09 1.33
CA ILE A 168 1.51 11.97 0.07
C ILE A 168 2.83 12.74 0.19
N GLU A 169 2.79 13.90 0.85
CA GLU A 169 3.94 14.73 1.16
C GLU A 169 4.41 14.41 2.58
N ASN A 170 5.57 13.77 2.71
CA ASN A 170 6.20 13.52 4.00
C ASN A 170 7.63 14.02 3.99
N SER A 171 8.12 14.41 5.16
CA SER A 171 9.56 14.51 5.38
C SER A 171 10.20 13.11 5.31
N LEU A 172 11.51 13.07 5.08
CA LEU A 172 12.27 11.80 5.09
C LEU A 172 12.10 11.07 6.44
N GLU A 173 12.07 11.80 7.55
CA GLU A 173 11.93 11.26 8.90
C GLU A 173 10.53 10.69 9.15
N ASP A 174 9.49 11.40 8.73
CA ASP A 174 8.11 10.90 8.81
C ASP A 174 7.94 9.64 7.96
N ALA A 175 8.49 9.63 6.74
CA ALA A 175 8.45 8.46 5.87
C ALA A 175 9.17 7.24 6.46
N ASN A 176 10.34 7.44 7.09
CA ASN A 176 11.04 6.37 7.82
C ASN A 176 10.18 5.86 8.99
N THR A 177 9.55 6.75 9.76
CA THR A 177 8.68 6.37 10.88
C THR A 177 7.49 5.54 10.41
N TRP A 178 6.87 5.91 9.28
CA TRP A 178 5.80 5.12 8.66
C TRP A 178 6.30 3.75 8.18
N TYR A 179 7.46 3.72 7.53
CA TYR A 179 8.09 2.48 7.07
C TYR A 179 8.33 1.52 8.24
N ASP A 180 8.96 1.99 9.31
CA ASP A 180 9.31 1.20 10.49
C ASP A 180 8.05 0.68 11.21
N ARG A 181 7.00 1.50 11.30
CA ARG A 181 5.71 1.09 11.88
C ARG A 181 5.05 -0.04 11.09
N TRP A 182 4.99 0.10 9.76
CA TRP A 182 4.43 -0.96 8.92
C TRP A 182 5.33 -2.19 8.87
N GLU A 183 6.64 -2.03 9.00
CA GLU A 183 7.59 -3.13 9.05
C GLU A 183 7.43 -3.92 10.35
N ALA A 184 7.28 -3.23 11.48
CA ALA A 184 6.96 -3.86 12.76
C ALA A 184 5.61 -4.59 12.70
N PHE A 185 4.59 -3.98 12.09
CA PHE A 185 3.30 -4.65 11.86
C PHE A 185 3.45 -5.92 11.02
N ARG A 186 4.19 -5.85 9.92
CA ARG A 186 4.51 -6.99 9.04
C ARG A 186 5.28 -8.07 9.77
N LEU A 187 6.28 -7.73 10.57
CA LEU A 187 7.06 -8.70 11.35
C LEU A 187 6.23 -9.36 12.47
N ALA A 188 5.29 -8.61 13.07
CA ALA A 188 4.44 -9.14 14.13
C ALA A 188 3.34 -10.08 13.61
N HIS A 189 2.81 -9.84 12.41
CA HIS A 189 1.67 -10.61 11.86
C HIS A 189 2.04 -11.49 10.67
N GLY A 190 3.17 -11.23 10.04
CA GLY A 190 3.70 -12.02 8.95
C GLY A 190 4.37 -13.26 9.51
N SER A 191 3.96 -14.41 9.02
CA SER A 191 4.80 -15.60 9.05
C SER A 191 6.12 -15.31 8.32
N ASN A 192 7.23 -15.94 8.72
CA ASN A 192 8.59 -15.80 8.13
C ASN A 192 8.71 -16.23 6.65
N LEU A 193 7.68 -16.01 5.83
CA LEU A 193 7.54 -16.38 4.43
C LEU A 193 8.26 -15.42 3.47
N GLY A 194 9.06 -14.48 3.97
CA GLY A 194 9.87 -13.59 3.13
C GLY A 194 9.08 -12.51 2.38
N GLY A 195 7.85 -12.19 2.80
CA GLY A 195 7.07 -11.09 2.22
C GLY A 195 7.66 -9.72 2.56
N TYR A 196 7.50 -8.74 1.66
CA TYR A 196 7.93 -7.35 1.84
C TYR A 196 6.75 -6.39 1.66
N GLN A 197 6.89 -5.17 2.18
CA GLN A 197 5.92 -4.09 1.99
C GLN A 197 6.38 -3.12 0.89
N THR A 198 5.43 -2.48 0.21
CA THR A 198 5.70 -1.47 -0.82
C THR A 198 4.63 -0.38 -0.81
N THR A 199 5.04 0.86 -1.05
CA THR A 199 4.17 2.00 -1.34
C THR A 199 4.96 3.03 -2.13
N ASP A 200 4.29 3.94 -2.83
CA ASP A 200 4.95 4.99 -3.61
C ASP A 200 5.73 5.97 -2.71
N VAL A 201 5.29 6.18 -1.46
CA VAL A 201 6.01 7.01 -0.48
C VAL A 201 7.41 6.45 -0.19
N TYR A 202 7.58 5.13 -0.16
CA TYR A 202 8.88 4.50 0.11
C TYR A 202 9.86 4.69 -1.05
N LYS A 203 9.37 4.76 -2.28
CA LYS A 203 10.23 5.06 -3.44
C LYS A 203 10.86 6.44 -3.28
N PHE A 204 10.05 7.43 -2.89
CA PHE A 204 10.52 8.79 -2.67
C PHE A 204 11.50 8.87 -1.49
N MET A 205 11.21 8.17 -0.39
CA MET A 205 12.10 8.05 0.77
C MET A 205 13.50 7.51 0.38
N VAL A 206 13.54 6.44 -0.43
CA VAL A 206 14.81 5.87 -0.92
C VAL A 206 15.53 6.86 -1.83
N THR A 207 14.82 7.52 -2.75
CA THR A 207 15.42 8.54 -3.63
C THR A 207 16.03 9.69 -2.83
N GLN A 208 15.33 10.24 -1.84
CA GLN A 208 15.85 11.31 -0.99
C GLN A 208 17.12 10.90 -0.24
N ARG A 209 17.14 9.67 0.31
CA ARG A 209 18.31 9.14 1.02
C ARG A 209 19.52 9.00 0.09
N GLU A 210 19.32 8.44 -1.09
CA GLU A 210 20.40 8.27 -2.07
C GLU A 210 20.87 9.62 -2.63
N MET A 211 19.98 10.60 -2.82
CA MET A 211 20.35 11.95 -3.25
C MET A 211 21.24 12.65 -2.21
N ILE A 212 20.88 12.64 -0.93
CA ILE A 212 21.70 13.23 0.14
C ILE A 212 23.08 12.56 0.18
N LYS A 213 23.12 11.23 0.10
CA LYS A 213 24.37 10.46 0.09
C LYS A 213 25.25 10.80 -1.12
N ALA A 214 24.65 10.86 -2.32
CA ALA A 214 25.35 11.21 -3.54
C ALA A 214 25.86 12.66 -3.52
N ALA A 215 25.07 13.61 -3.02
CA ALA A 215 25.47 15.01 -2.88
C ALA A 215 26.65 15.17 -1.92
N LEU A 216 26.60 14.54 -0.74
CA LEU A 216 27.72 14.55 0.21
C LEU A 216 28.97 13.91 -0.38
N MET A 217 28.84 12.74 -1.01
CA MET A 217 29.97 12.09 -1.68
C MET A 217 30.55 12.95 -2.80
N GLY A 218 29.71 13.64 -3.57
CA GLY A 218 30.10 14.58 -4.60
C GLY A 218 30.90 15.77 -4.06
N ILE A 219 30.43 16.38 -2.95
CA ILE A 219 31.13 17.49 -2.28
C ILE A 219 32.49 17.03 -1.73
N PHE A 220 32.54 15.89 -1.03
CA PHE A 220 33.80 15.38 -0.49
C PHE A 220 34.80 15.03 -1.59
N LEU A 221 34.34 14.40 -2.67
CA LEU A 221 35.19 14.04 -3.80
C LEU A 221 35.71 15.30 -4.52
N SER A 222 34.84 16.30 -4.75
CA SER A 222 35.26 17.54 -5.40
C SER A 222 36.22 18.35 -4.53
N MET A 223 35.98 18.44 -3.21
CA MET A 223 36.91 19.06 -2.27
C MET A 223 38.25 18.34 -2.20
N PHE A 224 38.25 17.01 -2.23
CA PHE A 224 39.48 16.21 -2.24
C PHE A 224 40.30 16.43 -3.52
N VAL A 225 39.66 16.40 -4.68
CA VAL A 225 40.31 16.68 -5.97
C VAL A 225 40.83 18.12 -6.01
N ALA A 226 40.04 19.08 -5.54
CA ALA A 226 40.44 20.48 -5.45
C ALA A 226 41.68 20.68 -4.57
N TYR A 227 41.75 20.02 -3.42
CA TYR A 227 42.91 20.10 -2.54
C TYR A 227 44.19 19.55 -3.20
N ILE A 228 44.09 18.44 -3.93
CA ILE A 228 45.21 17.88 -4.70
C ILE A 228 45.69 18.89 -5.74
N VAL A 229 44.76 19.44 -6.53
CA VAL A 229 45.09 20.42 -7.58
C VAL A 229 45.74 21.67 -6.97
N LEU A 230 45.15 22.25 -5.91
CA LEU A 230 45.69 23.42 -5.22
C LEU A 230 47.09 23.17 -4.63
N THR A 231 47.32 21.98 -4.08
CA THR A 231 48.63 21.61 -3.53
C THR A 231 49.69 21.51 -4.63
N LEU A 232 49.32 20.93 -5.78
CA LEU A 232 50.22 20.80 -6.94
C LEU A 232 50.50 22.15 -7.62
N THR A 233 49.51 23.04 -7.72
CA THR A 233 49.68 24.33 -8.39
C THR A 233 50.45 25.32 -7.53
N THR A 234 50.19 25.38 -6.22
CA THR A 234 50.88 26.29 -5.30
C THR A 234 52.23 25.76 -4.82
N MET A 235 52.47 24.45 -4.95
CA MET A 235 53.63 23.74 -4.37
C MET A 235 53.78 23.98 -2.86
N ASN A 236 52.70 24.35 -2.17
CA ASN A 236 52.70 24.67 -0.76
C ASN A 236 51.41 24.21 -0.08
N TRP A 237 51.50 23.11 0.65
CA TRP A 237 50.36 22.50 1.33
C TRP A 237 49.73 23.42 2.39
N TRP A 238 50.47 24.38 2.97
CA TRP A 238 49.90 25.36 3.89
C TRP A 238 48.96 26.34 3.17
N VAL A 239 49.39 26.88 2.04
CA VAL A 239 48.57 27.79 1.22
C VAL A 239 47.34 27.06 0.69
N ALA A 240 47.51 25.83 0.20
CA ALA A 240 46.39 24.99 -0.23
C ALA A 240 45.38 24.72 0.89
N SER A 241 45.85 24.52 2.13
CA SER A 241 44.96 24.28 3.29
C SER A 241 44.16 25.53 3.67
N LEU A 242 44.76 26.72 3.62
CA LEU A 242 44.04 27.99 3.80
C LEU A 242 43.00 28.21 2.69
N GLY A 243 43.33 27.88 1.44
CA GLY A 243 42.39 27.88 0.32
C GLY A 243 41.21 26.93 0.55
N MET A 244 41.46 25.71 1.03
CA MET A 244 40.40 24.76 1.35
C MET A 244 39.46 25.22 2.46
N ILE A 245 39.99 25.87 3.50
CA ILE A 245 39.15 26.45 4.56
C ILE A 245 38.24 27.55 3.98
N ASN A 246 38.74 28.36 3.05
CA ASN A 246 37.94 29.38 2.37
C ASN A 246 36.82 28.76 1.53
N ILE A 247 37.15 27.77 0.68
CA ILE A 247 36.17 27.04 -0.14
C ILE A 247 35.10 26.35 0.73
N ALA A 248 35.52 25.71 1.82
CA ALA A 248 34.61 25.06 2.76
C ALA A 248 33.67 26.07 3.43
N SER A 249 34.19 27.25 3.79
CA SER A 249 33.41 28.33 4.39
C SER A 249 32.37 28.90 3.41
N ILE A 250 32.75 29.14 2.15
CA ILE A 250 31.82 29.59 1.10
C ILE A 250 30.72 28.55 0.88
N SER A 251 31.09 27.27 0.80
CA SER A 251 30.14 26.17 0.63
C SER A 251 29.18 26.04 1.82
N ALA A 252 29.68 26.20 3.05
CA ALA A 252 28.87 26.19 4.27
C ALA A 252 27.92 27.40 4.33
N CYS A 253 28.38 28.59 3.95
CA CYS A 253 27.53 29.78 3.85
C CYS A 253 26.42 29.58 2.82
N PHE A 254 26.72 29.02 1.64
CA PHE A 254 25.72 28.73 0.62
C PHE A 254 24.68 27.73 1.13
N LEU A 255 25.11 26.61 1.73
CA LEU A 255 24.22 25.63 2.36
C LEU A 255 23.36 26.24 3.47
N GLY A 256 23.88 27.20 4.24
CA GLY A 256 23.14 27.91 5.28
C GLY A 256 22.10 28.90 4.75
N VAL A 257 22.37 29.54 3.60
CA VAL A 257 21.45 30.52 2.98
C VAL A 257 20.31 29.83 2.23
N MET A 258 20.52 28.63 1.69
CA MET A 258 19.47 27.85 1.01
C MET A 258 18.17 27.71 1.82
N PRO A 259 18.18 27.21 3.07
CA PRO A 259 16.95 27.11 3.86
C PRO A 259 16.37 28.48 4.22
N MET A 260 17.19 29.52 4.35
CA MET A 260 16.70 30.90 4.60
C MET A 260 15.89 31.44 3.43
N MET A 261 16.19 31.02 2.19
CA MET A 261 15.42 31.38 0.99
C MET A 261 14.21 30.45 0.76
N GLY A 262 13.98 29.47 1.64
CA GLY A 262 12.93 28.48 1.48
C GLY A 262 13.21 27.45 0.37
N TRP A 263 14.46 27.29 -0.05
CA TRP A 263 14.84 26.30 -1.04
C TRP A 263 14.92 24.92 -0.39
N SER A 264 14.18 23.96 -0.94
CA SER A 264 14.30 22.55 -0.58
C SER A 264 15.38 21.87 -1.40
N LEU A 265 16.01 20.84 -0.83
CA LEU A 265 17.09 20.12 -1.48
C LEU A 265 16.50 19.17 -2.54
N GLY A 266 16.50 19.62 -3.80
CA GLY A 266 16.07 18.84 -4.96
C GLY A 266 17.23 18.38 -5.84
N GLU A 267 16.90 17.86 -7.02
CA GLU A 267 17.88 17.31 -7.97
C GLU A 267 18.78 18.41 -8.54
N ASN A 268 18.20 19.56 -8.87
CA ASN A 268 18.94 20.70 -9.41
C ASN A 268 19.87 21.31 -8.36
N GLU A 269 19.40 21.42 -7.12
CA GLU A 269 20.16 21.98 -6.00
C GLU A 269 21.39 21.13 -5.68
N CYS A 270 21.29 19.80 -5.78
CA CYS A 270 22.44 18.91 -5.63
C CYS A 270 23.52 19.17 -6.69
N VAL A 271 23.13 19.39 -7.94
CA VAL A 271 24.06 19.72 -9.03
C VAL A 271 24.69 21.09 -8.80
N PHE A 272 23.91 22.08 -8.37
CA PHE A 272 24.42 23.41 -8.05
C PHE A 272 25.41 23.39 -6.89
N LEU A 273 25.20 22.57 -5.86
CA LEU A 273 26.14 22.42 -4.75
C LEU A 273 27.52 21.93 -5.21
N ILE A 274 27.57 20.99 -6.15
CA ILE A 274 28.83 20.51 -6.73
C ILE A 274 29.47 21.61 -7.58
N ALA A 275 28.68 22.35 -8.35
CA ALA A 275 29.16 23.45 -9.19
C ALA A 275 29.73 24.62 -8.37
N VAL A 276 29.12 24.96 -7.23
CA VAL A 276 29.60 26.01 -6.32
C VAL A 276 31.00 25.71 -5.80
N VAL A 277 31.31 24.45 -5.47
CA VAL A 277 32.67 24.06 -5.07
C VAL A 277 33.65 24.30 -6.22
N GLY A 278 33.31 23.88 -7.44
CA GLY A 278 34.15 24.09 -8.62
C GLY A 278 34.40 25.57 -8.93
N LEU A 279 33.36 26.40 -8.85
CA LEU A 279 33.49 27.85 -9.03
C LEU A 279 34.30 28.50 -7.91
N SER A 280 34.17 28.02 -6.67
CA SER A 280 34.91 28.57 -5.52
C SER A 280 36.41 28.28 -5.58
N VAL A 281 36.82 27.22 -6.29
CA VAL A 281 38.25 26.85 -6.48
C VAL A 281 38.93 27.72 -7.54
N ASP A 282 38.15 28.25 -8.49
CA ASP A 282 38.66 29.10 -9.56
C ASP A 282 39.04 30.50 -9.05
N TYR A 283 38.39 30.97 -7.97
CA TYR A 283 38.68 32.23 -7.29
C TYR A 283 39.83 32.10 -6.27
#